data_AF-A0A7J9N7R8-F1
#
_entry.id   AF-A0A7J9N7R8-F1
#
_cell.length_a   1.000
_cell.length_b   1.000
_cell.length_c   1.000
_cell.angle_alpha   90.00
_cell.angle_beta   90.00
_cell.angle_gamma   90.00
#
_symmetry.space_group_name_H-M   'P 1'
#
loop_
_entity.id
_entity.type
_entity.pdbx_description
1 polymer ?
#
loop_
_entity_poly.entity_id
_entity_poly.type
_entity_poly.pdbx_seq_one_letter_code
_entity_poly.pdbx_strand_id
1 'polypeptide(L)' 'MQVLLRGPKNAREAVKHFGPAPGVPHSHTKPYVRAKGRKFERARGRRNSKGFRV' A
#
# COMPACT_ATOMS: atom_id res chain seq x y z
N MET A 1 -10.58 -1.42 -40.28
CA MET A 1 -10.18 -0.69 -39.05
C MET A 1 -9.49 -1.67 -38.12
N GLN A 2 -8.26 -1.39 -37.68
CA GLN A 2 -7.62 -2.18 -36.62
C GLN A 2 -7.78 -1.44 -35.29
N VAL A 3 -8.31 -2.12 -34.27
CA VAL A 3 -8.52 -1.57 -32.93
C VAL A 3 -7.28 -1.87 -32.10
N LEU A 4 -6.62 -0.81 -31.62
CA LEU A 4 -5.48 -0.94 -30.71
C LEU A 4 -5.98 -1.19 -29.28
N LEU A 5 -5.52 -2.28 -28.67
CA LEU A 5 -5.80 -2.61 -27.28
C LEU A 5 -4.52 -2.50 -26.44
N ARG A 6 -4.65 -2.04 -25.20
CA ARG A 6 -3.55 -1.96 -24.24
C ARG A 6 -3.92 -2.63 -22.92
N GLY A 7 -2.98 -3.40 -22.38
CA GLY A 7 -3.10 -3.97 -21.05
C GLY A 7 -3.05 -2.93 -19.92
N PRO A 8 -3.46 -3.31 -18.69
CA PRO A 8 -3.52 -2.41 -17.55
C PRO A 8 -2.13 -1.93 -17.10
N LYS A 9 -1.88 -0.63 -17.20
CA LYS A 9 -0.58 -0.01 -16.89
C LYS A 9 -0.19 -0.10 -15.41
N ASN A 10 -1.18 -0.06 -14.52
CA ASN A 10 -0.99 0.13 -13.08
C ASN A 10 -1.13 -1.16 -12.25
N ALA A 11 -1.26 -2.33 -12.90
CA ALA A 11 -1.41 -3.61 -12.21
C ALA A 11 -0.10 -4.15 -11.59
N ARG A 12 1.04 -3.51 -11.85
CA ARG A 12 2.37 -3.94 -11.36
C ARG A 12 2.48 -3.76 -9.84
N GLU A 13 3.13 -4.70 -9.14
CA GLU A 13 3.38 -4.59 -7.69
C GLU A 13 4.14 -3.32 -7.31
N ALA A 14 5.09 -2.88 -8.13
CA ALA A 14 5.83 -1.64 -7.90
C ALA A 14 4.89 -0.42 -7.76
N VAL A 15 3.80 -0.38 -8.52
CA VAL A 15 2.84 0.74 -8.50
C VAL A 15 2.07 0.81 -7.19
N LYS A 16 1.92 -0.31 -6.47
CA LYS A 16 1.26 -0.34 -5.15
C LYS A 16 2.07 0.39 -4.07
N HIS A 17 3.36 0.59 -4.30
CA HIS A 17 4.25 1.31 -3.40
C HIS A 17 4.34 2.82 -3.72
N PHE A 18 3.68 3.28 -4.79
CA PHE A 18 3.64 4.68 -5.18
C PHE A 18 2.41 5.38 -4.58
N GLY A 19 2.47 6.71 -4.52
CA GLY A 19 1.42 7.56 -3.96
C GLY A 19 1.79 8.16 -2.60
N PRO A 20 0.80 8.64 -1.83
CA PRO A 20 1.02 9.22 -0.51
C PRO A 20 1.78 8.27 0.41
N ALA A 21 2.61 8.81 1.30
CA ALA A 21 3.43 8.00 2.19
C ALA A 21 2.57 7.05 3.06
N PRO A 22 3.02 5.80 3.30
CA PRO A 22 2.32 4.90 4.21
C PRO A 22 2.25 5.51 5.62
N GLY A 23 1.04 5.68 6.14
CA GLY A 23 0.83 6.32 7.45
C GLY A 23 0.41 7.79 7.36
N VAL A 24 0.03 8.27 6.18
CA VAL A 24 -0.86 9.44 6.01
C VAL A 24 -2.31 8.97 6.05
N PRO A 25 -3.25 9.72 6.67
CA PRO A 25 -4.66 9.34 6.69
C PRO A 25 -5.20 9.05 5.30
N HIS A 26 -6.00 7.99 5.17
CA HIS A 26 -6.58 7.53 3.90
C HIS A 26 -5.55 7.10 2.83
N SER A 27 -4.29 6.86 3.20
CA SER A 27 -3.30 6.25 2.31
C SER A 27 -3.49 4.73 2.23
N HIS A 28 -3.52 4.21 1.01
CA HIS A 28 -3.56 2.76 0.72
C HIS A 28 -2.23 2.23 0.16
N THR A 29 -1.19 3.06 0.19
CA THR A 29 0.14 2.72 -0.29
C THR A 29 0.74 1.57 0.53
N LYS A 30 1.19 0.53 -0.17
CA LYS A 30 1.81 -0.65 0.44
C LYS A 30 3.17 -0.27 1.03
N PRO A 31 3.43 -0.47 2.34
CA PRO A 31 4.74 -0.20 2.92
C PRO A 31 5.78 -1.22 2.43
N TYR A 32 7.04 -0.80 2.40
CA TYR A 32 8.17 -1.70 2.16
C TYR A 32 8.54 -2.41 3.47
N VAL A 33 8.14 -3.67 3.60
CA VAL A 33 8.43 -4.51 4.77
C VAL A 33 9.25 -5.72 4.35
N ARG A 34 10.20 -6.14 5.21
CA ARG A 34 11.07 -7.29 4.96
C ARG A 34 10.28 -8.61 4.84
N ALA A 35 9.25 -8.77 5.67
CA ALA A 35 8.38 -9.94 5.67
C ALA A 35 6.97 -9.56 6.11
N LYS A 36 6.00 -10.45 5.84
CA LYS A 36 4.61 -10.30 6.27
C LYS A 36 4.40 -11.04 7.60
N GLY A 37 3.76 -10.40 8.58
CA GLY A 37 3.39 -11.08 9.83
C GLY A 37 2.97 -10.13 10.94
N ARG A 38 2.54 -10.68 12.09
CA ARG A 38 2.11 -9.90 13.26
C ARG A 38 3.21 -8.98 13.81
N LYS A 39 4.48 -9.41 13.65
CA LYS A 39 5.67 -8.71 14.15
C LYS A 39 6.18 -7.60 13.22
N PHE A 40 5.69 -7.52 11.98
CA PHE A 40 6.21 -6.58 10.97
C PHE A 40 5.21 -5.45 10.71
N GLU A 41 5.47 -4.27 11.29
CA GLU A 41 4.74 -3.02 11.04
C GLU A 41 3.19 -3.07 11.13
N ARG A 42 2.63 -3.89 12.05
CA ARG A 42 1.17 -3.96 12.31
C ARG A 42 0.75 -3.39 13.67
N ALA A 43 1.65 -2.80 14.45
CA ALA A 43 1.39 -2.36 15.82
C ALA A 43 0.90 -0.91 15.89
N ARG A 44 1.71 -0.01 16.45
CA ARG A 44 1.36 1.41 16.63
C ARG A 44 1.10 2.09 15.29
N GLY A 45 0.09 2.95 15.22
CA GLY A 45 -0.28 3.68 13.99
C GLY A 45 -1.14 2.90 13.00
N ARG A 46 -1.36 1.58 13.21
CA ARG A 46 -2.17 0.73 12.32
C ARG A 46 -3.50 0.27 12.93
N ARG A 47 -3.69 0.42 14.24
CA ARG A 47 -4.89 -0.06 14.96
C ARG A 47 -5.23 0.85 16.14
N ASN A 48 -6.51 0.94 16.46
CA ASN A 48 -7.03 1.83 17.51
C ASN A 48 -6.44 1.52 18.90
N SER A 49 -6.16 0.25 19.20
CA SER A 49 -5.67 -0.18 20.52
C SER A 49 -4.19 0.10 20.80
N LYS A 50 -3.44 0.69 19.85
CA LYS A 50 -2.00 0.96 19.98
C LYS A 50 -1.69 2.41 19.57
N GLY A 51 -2.10 3.36 20.41
CA GLY A 51 -1.78 4.78 20.30
C GLY A 51 -2.72 5.55 19.39
N PHE A 52 -2.70 5.25 18.09
CA PHE A 52 -3.57 5.87 17.09
C PHE A 52 -3.70 4.96 15.88
N ARG A 53 -4.73 5.21 15.06
CA ARG A 53 -4.91 4.58 13.75
C ARG A 53 -4.84 5.66 12.68
N VAL A 54 -4.04 5.37 11.66
CA VAL A 54 -3.97 6.16 10.43
C VAL A 54 -4.67 5.45 9.29
#